data_AF-A0A3G7U563-F1
#
_entry.id   AF-A0A3G7U563-F1
#
_cell.length_a   1.000
_cell.length_b   1.000
_cell.length_c   1.000
_cell.angle_alpha   90.00
_cell.angle_beta   90.00
_cell.angle_gamma   90.00
#
_symmetry.space_group_name_H-M   'P 1'
#
loop_
_entity.id
_entity.type
_entity.pdbx_description
1 polymer ?
#
loop_
_entity_poly.entity_id
_entity_poly.type
_entity_poly.pdbx_seq_one_letter_code
_entity_poly.pdbx_strand_id
1 'polypeptide(L)' 'MKIFELKREGWRDAAKTLRKIADDLDAGEHPECTVGALTLIGAKGEVTVFGLGPKCDDLQCLGAMRLGEQKLIEVLLDTE' A
#
# COMPACT_ATOMS: atom_id res chain seq x y z
N MET A 1 3.61 -21.83 3.11
CA MET A 1 3.27 -20.51 3.66
C MET A 1 4.07 -19.48 2.88
N LYS A 2 3.43 -18.55 2.16
CA LYS A 2 4.15 -17.51 1.40
C LYS A 2 4.50 -16.40 2.39
N ILE A 3 5.76 -16.33 2.80
CA ILE A 3 6.29 -15.27 3.66
C ILE A 3 6.25 -13.98 2.82
N PHE A 4 5.40 -13.03 3.20
CA PHE A 4 5.41 -11.70 2.61
C PHE A 4 6.45 -10.87 3.37
N GLU A 5 7.68 -10.81 2.86
CA GLU A 5 8.70 -9.94 3.43
C GLU A 5 8.34 -8.47 3.20
N LEU A 6 8.17 -7.72 4.29
CA LEU A 6 8.04 -6.28 4.24
C LEU A 6 9.43 -5.65 4.03
N LYS A 7 9.85 -5.45 2.78
CA LYS A 7 11.12 -4.78 2.47
C LYS A 7 11.03 -3.29 2.81
N ARG A 8 11.43 -2.91 4.03
CA ARG A 8 11.38 -1.54 4.57
C ARG A 8 12.47 -0.60 4.02
N GLU A 9 13.42 -1.12 3.25
CA GLU A 9 14.53 -0.34 2.70
C GLU A 9 14.03 0.63 1.61
N GLY A 10 14.34 1.92 1.75
CA GLY A 10 14.04 2.94 0.73
C GLY A 10 12.76 3.77 0.95
N TRP A 11 11.90 3.40 1.91
CA TRP A 11 10.58 4.04 2.11
C TRP A 11 10.60 5.46 2.69
N ARG A 12 11.79 5.97 3.05
CA ARG A 12 11.95 7.28 3.70
C ARG A 12 11.75 8.45 2.73
N ASP A 13 11.92 8.22 1.43
CA ASP A 13 11.63 9.21 0.38
C ASP A 13 10.31 8.84 -0.29
N ALA A 14 9.24 9.54 0.07
CA ALA A 14 7.90 9.25 -0.41
C ALA A 14 7.80 9.28 -1.95
N ALA A 15 8.40 10.29 -2.59
CA ALA A 15 8.30 10.46 -4.03
C ALA A 15 9.02 9.33 -4.79
N LYS A 16 10.24 8.96 -4.34
CA LYS A 16 10.97 7.83 -4.93
C LYS A 16 10.27 6.50 -4.69
N THR A 17 9.68 6.31 -3.51
CA THR A 17 8.95 5.09 -3.17
C THR A 17 7.71 4.92 -4.05
N LEU A 18 6.93 5.99 -4.22
CA LEU A 18 5.76 5.97 -5.11
C LEU A 18 6.13 5.70 -6.57
N ARG A 19 7.26 6.25 -7.03
CA ARG A 19 7.75 5.98 -8.39
C ARG A 19 8.09 4.51 -8.57
N LYS A 20 8.81 3.93 -7.62
CA LYS A 20 9.13 2.50 -7.67
C LYS A 20 7.87 1.64 -7.70
N ILE A 21 6.86 1.93 -6.87
CA ILE A 21 5.60 1.19 -6.89
C ILE A 21 4.91 1.26 -8.26
N ALA A 22 4.92 2.44 -8.89
CA ALA A 22 4.38 2.60 -10.23
C ALA A 22 5.18 1.79 -11.28
N ASP A 23 6.51 1.85 -11.21
CA ASP A 23 7.40 1.09 -12.10
C ASP A 23 7.18 -0.43 -11.94
N ASP A 24 7.06 -0.93 -10.71
CA ASP A 24 6.82 -2.34 -10.39
C ASP A 24 5.43 -2.81 -10.89
N LEU A 25 4.42 -1.94 -10.83
CA LEU A 25 3.08 -2.20 -11.39
C LEU A 25 3.11 -2.27 -12.92
N ASP A 26 3.77 -1.33 -13.57
CA ASP A 26 3.90 -1.30 -15.03
C ASP A 26 4.71 -2.50 -15.56
N ALA A 27 5.72 -2.94 -14.80
CA ALA A 27 6.51 -4.13 -15.12
C ALA A 27 5.77 -5.45 -14.87
N GLY A 28 4.61 -5.42 -14.20
CA GLY A 28 3.83 -6.62 -13.86
C GLY A 28 4.46 -7.47 -12.76
N GLU A 29 5.31 -6.89 -11.90
CA GLU A 29 5.89 -7.60 -10.74
C GLU A 29 4.83 -7.97 -9.70
N HIS A 30 3.70 -7.27 -9.72
CA HIS A 30 2.53 -7.54 -8.90
C HIS A 30 1.36 -8.06 -9.76
N PRO A 31 0.47 -8.90 -9.18
CA PRO A 31 -0.82 -9.20 -9.80
C PRO A 31 -1.59 -7.93 -10.14
N GLU A 32 -2.50 -8.02 -11.12
CA GLU A 32 -3.32 -6.89 -11.56
C GLU A 32 -3.96 -6.15 -10.37
N CYS A 33 -3.62 -4.86 -10.24
CA CYS A 33 -4.13 -4.03 -9.17
C CYS A 33 -5.54 -3.54 -9.50
N THR A 34 -6.56 -4.20 -8.94
CA THR A 34 -7.96 -3.84 -9.16
C THR A 34 -8.43 -2.70 -8.26
N VAL A 35 -7.89 -2.62 -7.04
CA VAL A 35 -8.08 -1.55 -6.05
C VAL A 35 -6.77 -1.38 -5.27
N GLY A 36 -6.29 -0.14 -5.18
CA GLY A 36 -5.24 0.29 -4.25
C GLY A 36 -5.69 1.55 -3.52
N ALA A 37 -5.17 1.76 -2.31
CA ALA A 37 -5.38 2.98 -1.54
C ALA A 37 -4.06 3.45 -0.94
N LEU A 38 -3.80 4.75 -1.01
CA LEU A 38 -2.62 5.40 -0.47
C LEU A 38 -3.07 6.53 0.47
N THR A 39 -2.58 6.50 1.69
CA THR A 39 -2.83 7.55 2.67
C THR A 39 -1.56 8.33 2.92
N LEU A 40 -1.61 9.65 2.72
CA LEU A 40 -0.54 10.58 3.05
C LEU A 40 -0.94 11.37 4.30
N ILE A 41 -0.02 11.43 5.27
CA ILE A 41 -0.18 12.26 6.47
C ILE A 41 0.88 13.34 6.42
N GLY A 42 0.45 14.60 6.36
CA GLY A 42 1.36 15.73 6.37
C GLY A 42 1.81 16.11 7.77
N ALA A 43 2.70 17.10 7.85
CA ALA A 43 3.39 17.44 9.10
C ALA A 43 2.46 17.97 10.21
N LYS A 44 1.25 18.42 9.87
CA LYS A 44 0.25 18.92 10.82
C LYS A 44 -0.88 17.90 11.06
N GLY A 45 -0.71 16.66 10.59
CA GLY A 45 -1.71 15.61 10.72
C GLY A 45 -2.82 15.65 9.67
N GLU A 46 -2.69 16.49 8.64
CA GLU A 46 -3.59 16.48 7.49
C GLU A 46 -3.52 15.14 6.77
N VAL A 47 -4.68 14.52 6.52
CA VAL A 47 -4.78 13.21 5.88
C VAL A 47 -5.36 13.37 4.49
N THR A 48 -4.65 12.87 3.48
CA THR A 48 -5.15 12.76 2.11
C THR A 48 -5.15 11.30 1.70
N VAL A 49 -6.27 10.83 1.15
CA VAL A 49 -6.43 9.46 0.65
C VAL A 49 -6.54 9.51 -0.87
N PHE A 50 -5.75 8.67 -1.54
CA PHE A 50 -5.80 8.45 -2.98
C PHE A 50 -6.23 7.01 -3.23
N GLY A 51 -7.13 6.81 -4.19
CA GLY A 51 -7.47 5.49 -4.69
C GLY A 51 -6.85 5.23 -6.05
N LEU A 52 -6.56 3.96 -6.33
CA LEU A 52 -5.82 3.50 -7.49
C LEU A 52 -6.57 2.29 -8.10
N GLY A 53 -6.64 2.23 -9.42
CA GLY A 53 -7.21 1.09 -10.16
C GLY A 53 -8.68 1.23 -10.57
N PRO A 54 -9.17 0.31 -11.42
CA PRO A 54 -10.44 0.45 -12.12
C PRO A 54 -11.68 0.30 -11.24
N LYS A 55 -11.56 -0.25 -10.03
CA LYS A 55 -12.68 -0.41 -9.07
C LYS A 55 -12.59 0.56 -7.90
N CYS A 56 -11.78 1.60 -8.01
CA CYS A 56 -11.61 2.59 -6.96
C CYS A 56 -12.90 3.42 -6.76
N ASP A 57 -13.60 3.16 -5.66
CA ASP A 57 -14.57 4.07 -5.04
C ASP A 57 -14.22 4.25 -3.54
N ASP A 58 -14.91 5.17 -2.85
CA ASP A 58 -14.64 5.48 -1.44
C ASP A 58 -14.73 4.25 -0.52
N LEU A 59 -15.70 3.35 -0.76
CA LEU A 59 -15.89 2.14 0.04
C LEU A 59 -14.81 1.09 -0.26
N GLN A 60 -14.44 0.93 -1.53
CA GLN A 60 -13.36 0.03 -1.93
C GLN A 60 -12.00 0.52 -1.38
N CYS A 61 -11.74 1.82 -1.39
CA CYS A 61 -10.55 2.41 -0.80
C CYS A 61 -10.51 2.18 0.72
N LEU A 62 -11.63 2.41 1.41
CA LEU A 62 -11.74 2.13 2.84
C LEU A 62 -11.51 0.64 3.14
N GLY A 63 -12.11 -0.26 2.36
CA GLY A 63 -11.91 -1.70 2.47
C GLY A 63 -10.45 -2.11 2.29
N ALA A 64 -9.79 -1.56 1.25
CA ALA A 64 -8.37 -1.81 0.98
C ALA A 64 -7.48 -1.36 2.16
N MET A 65 -7.74 -0.19 2.75
CA MET A 65 -7.00 0.27 3.94
C MET A 65 -7.17 -0.67 5.13
N ARG A 66 -8.39 -1.15 5.40
CA ARG A 66 -8.66 -2.08 6.51
C ARG A 66 -8.01 -3.44 6.32
N LEU A 67 -8.05 -3.98 5.11
CA LEU A 67 -7.38 -5.23 4.78
C LEU A 67 -5.85 -5.08 4.86
N GLY A 68 -5.31 -3.96 4.39
CA GLY A 68 -3.88 -3.62 4.51
C GLY A 68 -3.44 -3.49 5.97
N GLU A 69 -4.23 -2.82 6.81
CA GLU A 69 -4.02 -2.74 8.26
C GLU A 69 -3.96 -4.14 8.90
N GLN A 70 -4.94 -5.00 8.62
CA GLN A 70 -4.92 -6.38 9.13
C GLN A 70 -3.70 -7.16 8.63
N LYS A 71 -3.30 -7.00 7.37
CA LYS A 71 -2.10 -7.67 6.84
C LYS A 71 -0.82 -7.21 7.52
N LEU A 72 -0.71 -5.92 7.85
CA LEU A 72 0.42 -5.41 8.63
C LEU A 72 0.43 -5.97 10.05
N ILE A 73 -0.74 -6.07 10.70
CA ILE A 73 -0.88 -6.70 12.01
C ILE A 73 -0.43 -8.16 11.95
N GLU A 74 -0.88 -8.93 10.96
CA GLU A 74 -0.43 -10.31 10.74
C GLU A 74 1.10 -10.38 10.67
N VAL A 75 1.74 -9.57 9.82
CA VAL A 75 3.21 -9.54 9.67
C VAL A 75 3.94 -9.15 10.96
N LEU A 76 3.35 -8.28 11.78
CA LEU A 76 3.94 -7.88 13.06
C LEU A 76 3.78 -8.92 14.16
N LEU A 77 2.69 -9.71 14.11
CA LEU A 77 2.39 -10.78 15.06
C LEU A 77 2.96 -12.14 14.64
N ASP A 78 3.39 -12.29 13.38
CA ASP A 78 4.10 -13.46 12.85
C ASP A 78 5.53 -13.49 13.42
N THR A 79 5.63 -13.74 14.73
CA THR A 79 6.86 -14.05 15.45
C THR A 79 7.09 -15.55 15.44
N GLU A 80 7.59 -16.07 14.33
CA GLU A 80 8.34 -17.33 14.26
C GLU A 80 9.69 -17.09 13.59
#